data_AF-A0A5E4WTB0-F1
#
_entry.id   AF-A0A5E4WTB0-F1
#
_cell.length_a   1.000
_cell.length_b   1.000
_cell.length_c   1.000
_cell.angle_alpha   90.00
_cell.angle_beta   90.00
_cell.angle_gamma   90.00
#
_symmetry.space_group_name_H-M   'P 1'
#
loop_
_entity.id
_entity.type
_entity.pdbx_description
1 polymer ?
#
loop_
_entity_poly.entity_id
_entity_poly.type
_entity_poly.pdbx_seq_one_letter_code
_entity_poly.pdbx_strand_id
1 'polypeptide(L)'
;MTDHSKNNASGEQLTRAGHSRRGALKFGGVAALGAVVGGGALFGGATPAFAQAGSKAELAPNEPLNILIVNYDGGTLLDFAGPSEIFHRLPNTNVRYASLNGGNVTLEFGVVYGNTERLADIEKTDLILVPGGSDLSAPMRPEYLKQIRRLADGAKHVTSVCNGSLVLAATGILKGKRSACHWAFVNKLAEYGAIGVPDRFVEDDNGRFMSGGGVTAGIDFALRVASKMRGQQAAEFTQLVIEYDPAPPFHSGHPRDARPEVVAMVDKELPGASKGLARIPGVR
;
A
#
# COMPACT_ATOMS: atom_id res chain seq x y z
N MET A 1 34.54 19.52 52.94
CA MET A 1 35.35 20.73 52.76
C MET A 1 36.79 20.29 52.97
N THR A 2 37.69 20.63 52.03
CA THR A 2 39.07 20.09 51.79
C THR A 2 39.08 18.73 51.06
N ASP A 3 39.96 18.41 50.10
CA ASP A 3 40.83 19.22 49.22
C ASP A 3 41.44 18.31 48.11
N HIS A 4 41.96 18.94 47.05
CA HIS A 4 43.10 18.54 46.20
C HIS A 4 43.07 17.22 45.39
N SER A 5 43.73 17.05 44.24
CA SER A 5 44.32 17.91 43.20
C SER A 5 44.91 16.96 42.12
N LYS A 6 45.11 17.49 40.89
CA LYS A 6 46.13 17.12 39.88
C LYS A 6 45.92 15.93 38.92
N ASN A 7 45.64 16.31 37.66
CA ASN A 7 46.44 16.18 36.43
C ASN A 7 47.27 14.91 36.08
N ASN A 8 47.05 14.54 34.81
CA ASN A 8 47.95 14.04 33.74
C ASN A 8 48.42 12.58 33.69
N ALA A 9 47.85 11.90 32.69
CA ALA A 9 48.48 11.28 31.49
C ALA A 9 49.65 10.27 31.60
N SER A 10 49.41 9.17 30.85
CA SER A 10 50.28 8.24 30.12
C SER A 10 51.03 7.11 30.85
N GLY A 11 50.88 5.88 30.32
CA GLY A 11 51.98 4.91 30.19
C GLY A 11 51.67 3.44 30.53
N GLU A 12 51.71 2.59 29.49
CA GLU A 12 52.02 1.13 29.45
C GLU A 12 51.00 0.12 30.07
N GLN A 13 50.28 -0.73 29.32
CA GLN A 13 50.62 -1.81 28.35
C GLN A 13 51.11 -3.12 28.99
N LEU A 14 50.36 -4.22 28.79
CA LEU A 14 50.81 -5.63 28.65
C LEU A 14 49.62 -6.49 28.14
N THR A 15 49.56 -6.81 26.83
CA THR A 15 49.74 -8.16 26.20
C THR A 15 48.68 -9.22 26.58
N ARG A 16 48.06 -10.03 25.70
CA ARG A 16 48.55 -10.69 24.46
C ARG A 16 47.40 -11.37 23.67
N ALA A 17 47.49 -11.31 22.32
CA ALA A 17 47.18 -12.29 21.24
C ALA A 17 45.85 -13.08 21.22
N GLY A 18 45.19 -13.40 20.09
CA GLY A 18 45.41 -13.30 18.64
C GLY A 18 44.28 -14.12 17.95
N HIS A 19 43.75 -13.82 16.77
CA HIS A 19 44.36 -14.12 15.47
C HIS A 19 43.68 -13.37 14.32
N SER A 20 44.52 -12.94 13.38
CA SER A 20 44.29 -12.24 12.11
C SER A 20 43.76 -13.16 11.00
N ARG A 21 43.05 -12.60 10.02
CA ARG A 21 43.47 -12.61 8.60
C ARG A 21 42.71 -11.58 7.76
N ARG A 22 43.47 -10.63 7.21
CA ARG A 22 43.08 -9.64 6.20
C ARG A 22 43.00 -10.31 4.82
N GLY A 23 42.13 -9.77 3.95
CA GLY A 23 42.18 -9.97 2.51
C GLY A 23 41.43 -8.85 1.79
N ALA A 24 42.13 -7.78 1.45
CA ALA A 24 41.65 -6.75 0.52
C ALA A 24 42.00 -7.20 -0.91
N LEU A 25 41.01 -7.30 -1.80
CA LEU A 25 41.25 -7.44 -3.23
C LEU A 25 40.88 -6.14 -3.95
N LYS A 26 41.91 -5.60 -4.62
CA LYS A 26 41.86 -4.51 -5.59
C LYS A 26 41.25 -5.05 -6.89
N PHE A 27 40.26 -4.36 -7.45
CA PHE A 27 39.88 -4.56 -8.85
C PHE A 27 40.71 -3.63 -9.73
N GLY A 28 41.59 -4.23 -10.53
CA GLY A 28 42.26 -3.61 -11.66
C GLY A 28 42.49 -4.68 -12.72
N GLY A 29 42.12 -4.41 -13.97
CA GLY A 29 42.41 -5.29 -15.10
C GLY A 29 41.41 -5.20 -16.23
N VAL A 30 41.70 -4.34 -17.21
CA VAL A 30 41.13 -4.35 -18.56
C VAL A 30 41.55 -5.64 -19.26
N ALA A 31 40.62 -6.30 -19.97
CA ALA A 31 40.94 -7.28 -21.00
C ALA A 31 40.09 -7.02 -22.24
N ALA A 32 40.74 -6.55 -23.30
CA ALA A 32 40.23 -6.57 -24.66
C ALA A 32 40.99 -7.65 -25.42
N LEU A 33 40.27 -8.60 -26.05
CA LEU A 33 40.39 -9.04 -27.45
C LEU A 33 39.59 -10.32 -27.70
N GLY A 34 38.93 -10.40 -28.85
CA GLY A 34 38.54 -11.69 -29.46
C GLY A 34 37.28 -11.64 -30.30
N ALA A 35 37.38 -11.14 -31.54
CA ALA A 35 36.36 -11.36 -32.55
C ALA A 35 36.38 -12.82 -33.02
N VAL A 36 35.24 -13.50 -32.96
CA VAL A 36 34.97 -14.71 -33.75
C VAL A 36 33.65 -14.48 -34.48
N VAL A 37 33.76 -14.33 -35.80
CA VAL A 37 32.67 -14.45 -36.76
C VAL A 37 32.38 -15.93 -36.95
N GLY A 38 31.15 -16.38 -36.69
CA GLY A 38 30.72 -17.73 -37.06
C GLY A 38 29.47 -18.24 -36.38
N GLY A 39 28.31 -18.05 -37.03
CA GLY A 39 27.26 -19.05 -37.15
C GLY A 39 26.33 -19.36 -35.96
N GLY A 40 25.03 -19.13 -36.18
CA GLY A 40 23.99 -20.03 -35.66
C GLY A 40 23.21 -19.55 -34.43
N ALA A 41 22.03 -19.02 -34.70
CA ALA A 41 20.86 -18.86 -33.82
C ALA A 41 20.90 -19.52 -32.43
N LEU A 42 20.92 -18.69 -31.38
CA LEU A 42 20.33 -19.00 -30.07
C LEU A 42 19.67 -17.74 -29.49
N PHE A 43 18.62 -17.25 -30.13
CA PHE A 43 17.59 -16.48 -29.41
C PHE A 43 16.77 -17.48 -28.59
N GLY A 44 17.33 -17.94 -27.48
CA GLY A 44 16.56 -18.57 -26.42
C GLY A 44 15.73 -17.49 -25.76
N GLY A 45 14.45 -17.40 -26.11
CA GLY A 45 13.51 -16.53 -25.41
C GLY A 45 13.56 -16.85 -23.92
N ALA A 46 14.02 -15.90 -23.11
CA ALA A 46 13.95 -16.01 -21.67
C ALA A 46 12.48 -16.18 -21.29
N THR A 47 12.10 -17.38 -20.84
CA THR A 47 10.82 -17.59 -20.19
C THR A 47 10.73 -16.59 -19.03
N PRO A 48 9.68 -15.76 -18.93
CA PRO A 48 9.56 -14.82 -17.83
C PRO A 48 9.61 -15.57 -16.51
N ALA A 49 10.34 -15.03 -15.54
CA ALA A 49 10.65 -15.67 -14.24
C ALA A 49 9.41 -16.10 -13.42
N PHE A 50 8.20 -15.68 -13.84
CA PHE A 50 6.91 -15.92 -13.18
C PHE A 50 6.22 -17.22 -13.60
N ALA A 51 6.91 -18.13 -14.30
CA ALA A 51 6.28 -19.30 -14.92
C ALA A 51 6.07 -20.51 -13.99
N GLN A 52 6.34 -20.46 -12.67
CA GLN A 52 6.26 -21.67 -11.85
C GLN A 52 5.66 -21.51 -10.43
N ALA A 53 4.42 -22.00 -10.34
CA ALA A 53 3.68 -22.63 -9.23
C ALA A 53 3.73 -22.04 -7.81
N GLY A 54 2.56 -21.53 -7.38
CA GLY A 54 2.16 -21.31 -5.98
C GLY A 54 0.90 -20.43 -5.94
N SER A 55 -0.25 -21.00 -5.54
CA SER A 55 -1.63 -20.45 -5.69
C SER A 55 -2.08 -20.27 -7.16
N LYS A 56 -3.33 -20.64 -7.47
CA LYS A 56 -3.90 -20.47 -8.82
C LYS A 56 -4.22 -18.99 -9.02
N ALA A 57 -3.27 -18.26 -9.61
CA ALA A 57 -3.44 -16.86 -10.01
C ALA A 57 -4.74 -16.71 -10.81
N GLU A 58 -5.47 -15.61 -10.59
CA GLU A 58 -6.69 -15.33 -11.35
C GLU A 58 -6.43 -14.95 -12.80
N LEU A 59 -5.26 -14.38 -13.11
CA LEU A 59 -4.88 -13.96 -14.46
C LEU A 59 -3.46 -14.43 -14.78
N ALA A 60 -3.25 -14.98 -15.97
CA ALA A 60 -1.92 -15.35 -16.43
C ALA A 60 -1.01 -14.11 -16.57
N PRO A 61 0.32 -14.22 -16.42
CA PRO A 61 1.23 -13.07 -16.44
C PRO A 61 1.18 -12.19 -17.70
N ASN A 62 0.71 -12.74 -18.83
CA ASN A 62 0.57 -12.04 -20.10
C ASN A 62 -0.83 -11.45 -20.34
N GLU A 63 -1.82 -11.74 -19.50
CA GLU A 63 -3.15 -11.12 -19.60
C GLU A 63 -3.12 -9.70 -19.04
N PRO A 64 -3.67 -8.69 -19.73
CA PRO A 64 -3.66 -7.31 -19.24
C PRO A 64 -4.50 -7.16 -17.98
N LEU A 65 -3.99 -6.44 -16.99
CA LEU A 65 -4.72 -6.04 -15.78
C LEU A 65 -4.76 -4.52 -15.68
N ASN A 66 -5.96 -3.93 -15.72
CA ASN A 66 -6.17 -2.50 -15.57
C ASN A 66 -6.64 -2.17 -14.16
N ILE A 67 -5.87 -1.33 -13.47
CA ILE A 67 -6.15 -0.88 -12.12
C ILE A 67 -6.40 0.62 -12.17
N LEU A 68 -7.51 1.05 -11.60
CA LEU A 68 -7.86 2.45 -11.47
C LEU A 68 -7.83 2.87 -10.00
N ILE A 69 -6.98 3.83 -9.68
CA ILE A 69 -6.91 4.46 -8.37
C ILE A 69 -7.66 5.79 -8.43
N VAL A 70 -8.64 5.97 -7.52
CA VAL A 70 -9.53 7.13 -7.52
C VAL A 70 -9.07 8.15 -6.48
N ASN A 71 -8.38 9.20 -6.93
CA ASN A 71 -7.82 10.25 -6.10
C ASN A 71 -8.74 11.47 -6.01
N TYR A 72 -8.73 12.14 -4.87
CA TYR A 72 -9.56 13.31 -4.60
C TYR A 72 -8.84 14.27 -3.65
N ASP A 73 -9.31 15.52 -3.61
CA ASP A 73 -8.79 16.52 -2.67
C ASP A 73 -9.01 16.07 -1.22
N GLY A 74 -7.98 16.18 -0.39
CA GLY A 74 -7.99 15.70 1.00
C GLY A 74 -7.72 14.19 1.17
N GLY A 75 -7.43 13.46 0.08
CA GLY A 75 -7.02 12.06 0.16
C GLY A 75 -5.65 11.86 0.81
N THR A 76 -5.47 10.75 1.52
CA THR A 76 -4.19 10.37 2.14
C THR A 76 -3.24 9.79 1.09
N LEU A 77 -2.07 10.40 0.90
CA LEU A 77 -1.08 9.96 -0.11
C LEU A 77 -0.71 8.48 0.04
N LEU A 78 -0.41 8.05 1.28
CA LEU A 78 0.11 6.71 1.53
C LEU A 78 -0.92 5.61 1.25
N ASP A 79 -2.22 5.92 1.33
CA ASP A 79 -3.31 4.97 1.09
C ASP A 79 -3.33 4.46 -0.35
N PHE A 80 -2.84 5.25 -1.31
CA PHE A 80 -2.71 4.81 -2.69
C PHE A 80 -1.26 4.66 -3.15
N ALA A 81 -0.30 5.40 -2.58
CA ALA A 81 1.11 5.26 -2.95
C ALA A 81 1.65 3.87 -2.60
N GLY A 82 1.28 3.33 -1.43
CA GLY A 82 1.63 1.96 -1.04
C GLY A 82 1.12 0.91 -2.02
N PRO A 83 -0.20 0.83 -2.27
CA PRO A 83 -0.73 -0.08 -3.28
C PRO A 83 -0.18 0.14 -4.69
N SER A 84 -0.03 1.39 -5.10
CA SER A 84 0.50 1.73 -6.41
C SER A 84 1.90 1.17 -6.63
N GLU A 85 2.79 1.28 -5.64
CA GLU A 85 4.16 0.77 -5.71
C GLU A 85 4.21 -0.74 -5.95
N ILE A 86 3.29 -1.48 -5.31
CA ILE A 86 3.12 -2.93 -5.50
C ILE A 86 2.55 -3.23 -6.89
N PHE A 87 1.48 -2.54 -7.29
CA PHE A 87 0.75 -2.82 -8.52
C PHE A 87 1.58 -2.56 -9.79
N HIS A 88 2.43 -1.54 -9.80
CA HIS A 88 3.32 -1.26 -10.95
C HIS A 88 4.38 -2.34 -11.19
N ARG A 89 4.66 -3.20 -10.21
CA ARG A 89 5.62 -4.30 -10.33
C ARG A 89 4.99 -5.60 -10.81
N LEU A 90 3.66 -5.63 -10.97
CA LEU A 90 2.95 -6.79 -11.47
C LEU A 90 3.11 -6.91 -12.99
N PRO A 91 3.31 -8.14 -13.52
CA PRO A 91 3.36 -8.38 -14.96
C PRO A 91 2.11 -7.85 -15.69
N ASN A 92 2.31 -7.29 -16.88
CA ASN A 92 1.28 -6.75 -17.78
C ASN A 92 0.15 -5.99 -17.06
N THR A 93 0.53 -5.07 -16.16
CA THR A 93 -0.41 -4.31 -15.33
C THR A 93 -0.33 -2.83 -15.67
N ASN A 94 -1.47 -2.22 -15.96
CA ASN A 94 -1.62 -0.80 -16.23
C ASN A 94 -2.33 -0.14 -15.05
N VAL A 95 -1.62 0.72 -14.33
CA VAL A 95 -2.15 1.46 -13.19
C VAL A 95 -2.43 2.90 -13.61
N ARG A 96 -3.68 3.30 -13.48
CA ARG A 96 -4.19 4.62 -13.86
C ARG A 96 -4.70 5.35 -12.63
N TYR A 97 -4.67 6.68 -12.69
CA TYR A 97 -5.13 7.54 -11.61
C TYR A 97 -6.20 8.46 -12.14
N ALA A 98 -7.31 8.59 -11.42
CA ALA A 98 -8.41 9.43 -11.85
C ALA A 98 -8.96 10.26 -10.70
N SER A 99 -9.50 11.42 -11.05
CA SER A 99 -10.25 12.28 -10.16
C SER A 99 -11.54 12.74 -10.85
N LEU A 100 -12.46 13.36 -10.11
CA LEU A 100 -13.76 13.76 -10.64
C LEU A 100 -13.66 14.54 -11.96
N ASN A 101 -12.75 15.52 -12.01
CA ASN A 101 -12.58 16.43 -13.13
C ASN A 101 -11.30 16.18 -13.94
N GLY A 102 -10.43 15.26 -13.48
CA GLY A 102 -9.07 15.11 -14.00
C GLY A 102 -8.15 16.27 -13.57
N GLY A 103 -6.90 16.24 -14.03
CA GLY A 103 -5.89 17.23 -13.68
C GLY A 103 -5.29 16.98 -12.30
N ASN A 104 -5.09 18.04 -11.52
CA ASN A 104 -4.42 17.97 -10.24
C ASN A 104 -5.41 17.83 -9.09
N VAL A 105 -5.03 17.07 -8.07
CA VAL A 105 -5.69 17.02 -6.76
C VAL A 105 -4.72 17.44 -5.68
N THR A 106 -5.23 18.13 -4.66
CA THR A 106 -4.45 18.50 -3.47
C THR A 106 -4.78 17.53 -2.34
N LEU A 107 -3.84 16.63 -2.07
CA LEU A 107 -3.92 15.64 -1.00
C LEU A 107 -3.71 16.30 0.37
N GLU A 108 -3.81 15.49 1.42
CA GLU A 108 -3.42 15.91 2.76
C GLU A 108 -2.01 16.52 2.80
N PHE A 109 -1.81 17.43 3.75
CA PHE A 109 -0.53 18.10 3.97
C PHE A 109 -0.01 18.90 2.77
N GLY A 110 -0.89 19.21 1.79
CA GLY A 110 -0.59 20.07 0.65
C GLY A 110 0.15 19.38 -0.50
N VAL A 111 0.25 18.05 -0.49
CA VAL A 111 0.87 17.32 -1.60
C VAL A 111 -0.02 17.39 -2.84
N VAL A 112 0.50 17.95 -3.93
CA VAL A 112 -0.22 18.01 -5.20
C VAL A 112 0.10 16.77 -6.02
N TYR A 113 -0.90 15.95 -6.32
CA TYR A 113 -0.80 14.83 -7.25
C TYR A 113 -1.46 15.20 -8.58
N GLY A 114 -0.69 15.15 -9.66
CA GLY A 114 -1.09 15.69 -10.96
C GLY A 114 -1.44 14.65 -12.02
N ASN A 115 -1.93 15.15 -13.17
CA ASN A 115 -2.23 14.37 -14.37
C ASN A 115 -3.22 13.20 -14.15
N THR A 116 -4.18 13.38 -13.25
CA THR A 116 -5.27 12.43 -13.11
C THR A 116 -6.21 12.51 -14.31
N GLU A 117 -6.74 11.36 -14.73
CA GLU A 117 -7.77 11.29 -15.75
C GLU A 117 -9.12 11.71 -15.19
N ARG A 118 -10.00 12.25 -16.05
CA ARG A 118 -11.36 12.58 -15.62
C ARG A 118 -12.17 11.29 -15.49
N LEU A 119 -12.76 11.04 -14.31
CA LEU A 119 -13.54 9.82 -14.06
C LEU A 119 -14.63 9.56 -15.11
N ALA A 120 -15.27 10.61 -15.62
CA ALA A 120 -16.31 10.50 -16.64
C ALA A 120 -15.81 9.99 -18.01
N ASP A 121 -14.50 10.10 -18.29
CA ASP A 121 -13.90 9.62 -19.55
C ASP A 121 -13.46 8.15 -19.48
N ILE A 122 -13.57 7.54 -18.30
CA ILE A 122 -13.15 6.16 -18.08
C ILE A 122 -14.34 5.25 -18.26
N GLU A 123 -14.28 4.39 -19.28
CA GLU A 123 -15.35 3.43 -19.58
C GLU A 123 -15.36 2.24 -18.62
N LYS A 124 -14.20 1.61 -18.40
CA LYS A 124 -14.05 0.41 -17.56
C LYS A 124 -12.65 0.29 -16.94
N THR A 125 -12.56 -0.55 -15.91
CA THR A 125 -11.33 -1.02 -15.26
C THR A 125 -11.57 -2.42 -14.70
N ASP A 126 -10.52 -3.21 -14.51
CA ASP A 126 -10.65 -4.57 -13.95
C ASP A 126 -10.71 -4.51 -12.42
N LEU A 127 -9.89 -3.62 -11.83
CA LEU A 127 -9.85 -3.32 -10.40
C LEU A 127 -9.99 -1.81 -10.17
N ILE A 128 -10.80 -1.42 -9.19
CA ILE A 128 -10.90 -0.05 -8.69
C ILE A 128 -10.38 0.00 -7.24
N LEU A 129 -9.57 1.01 -6.92
CA LEU A 129 -9.07 1.29 -5.59
C LEU A 129 -9.51 2.69 -5.15
N VAL A 130 -10.22 2.75 -4.02
CA VAL A 130 -10.59 4.01 -3.36
C VAL A 130 -9.76 4.19 -2.09
N PRO A 131 -8.80 5.12 -2.06
CA PRO A 131 -8.05 5.45 -0.85
C PRO A 131 -8.94 6.17 0.18
N GLY A 132 -8.45 6.30 1.40
CA GLY A 132 -9.03 7.15 2.43
C GLY A 132 -8.48 8.58 2.40
N GLY A 133 -8.83 9.32 3.45
CA GLY A 133 -8.44 10.70 3.70
C GLY A 133 -8.91 11.16 5.08
N SER A 134 -8.44 12.31 5.55
CA SER A 134 -8.96 12.99 6.74
C SER A 134 -10.22 13.79 6.45
N ASP A 135 -10.50 14.07 5.18
CA ASP A 135 -11.72 14.75 4.72
C ASP A 135 -12.32 13.98 3.53
N LEU A 136 -13.51 13.43 3.72
CA LEU A 136 -14.25 12.72 2.67
C LEU A 136 -15.30 13.60 2.00
N SER A 137 -15.35 14.91 2.26
CA SER A 137 -16.34 15.82 1.70
C SER A 137 -16.34 15.84 0.17
N ALA A 138 -15.16 15.77 -0.45
CA ALA A 138 -15.03 15.69 -1.91
C ALA A 138 -15.55 14.36 -2.50
N PRO A 139 -15.07 13.17 -2.07
CA PRO A 139 -15.54 11.89 -2.63
C PRO A 139 -16.98 11.52 -2.23
N MET A 140 -17.55 12.17 -1.20
CA MET A 140 -18.94 11.97 -0.77
C MET A 140 -19.95 12.82 -1.55
N ARG A 141 -19.51 13.70 -2.47
CA ARG A 141 -20.44 14.45 -3.32
C ARG A 141 -21.20 13.50 -4.27
N PRO A 142 -22.50 13.76 -4.57
CA PRO A 142 -23.32 12.86 -5.37
C PRO A 142 -22.72 12.50 -6.74
N GLU A 143 -22.13 13.47 -7.42
CA GLU A 143 -21.48 13.26 -8.73
C GLU A 143 -20.25 12.35 -8.63
N TYR A 144 -19.52 12.42 -7.51
CA TYR A 144 -18.35 11.59 -7.26
C TYR A 144 -18.77 10.15 -6.96
N LEU A 145 -19.71 9.97 -6.02
CA LEU A 145 -20.29 8.67 -5.68
C LEU A 145 -20.92 7.99 -6.89
N LYS A 146 -21.59 8.75 -7.78
CA LYS A 146 -22.15 8.22 -9.04
C LYS A 146 -21.08 7.65 -9.96
N GLN A 147 -19.94 8.33 -10.11
CA GLN A 147 -18.85 7.83 -10.96
C GLN A 147 -18.16 6.61 -10.35
N ILE A 148 -17.89 6.62 -9.04
CA ILE A 148 -17.34 5.46 -8.32
C ILE A 148 -18.28 4.26 -8.47
N ARG A 149 -19.59 4.46 -8.23
CA ARG A 149 -20.59 3.40 -8.39
C ARG A 149 -20.58 2.82 -9.80
N ARG A 150 -20.62 3.68 -10.82
CA ARG A 150 -20.62 3.26 -12.24
C ARG A 150 -19.41 2.38 -12.57
N LEU A 151 -18.22 2.77 -12.14
CA LEU A 151 -17.00 2.01 -12.40
C LEU A 151 -16.95 0.71 -11.57
N ALA A 152 -17.39 0.76 -10.31
CA ALA A 152 -17.43 -0.40 -9.43
C ALA A 152 -18.46 -1.46 -9.86
N ASP A 153 -19.53 -1.07 -10.57
CA ASP A 153 -20.49 -2.00 -11.16
C ASP A 153 -19.87 -2.84 -12.28
N GLY A 154 -18.97 -2.24 -13.07
CA GLY A 154 -18.26 -2.91 -14.16
C GLY A 154 -16.95 -3.59 -13.77
N ALA A 155 -16.35 -3.21 -12.64
CA ALA A 155 -15.10 -3.77 -12.16
C ALA A 155 -15.29 -5.18 -11.58
N LYS A 156 -14.31 -6.06 -11.83
CA LYS A 156 -14.27 -7.40 -11.23
C LYS A 156 -13.90 -7.35 -9.76
N HIS A 157 -13.01 -6.41 -9.39
CA HIS A 157 -12.56 -6.19 -8.02
C HIS A 157 -12.78 -4.74 -7.61
N VAL A 158 -13.49 -4.55 -6.50
CA VAL A 158 -13.79 -3.27 -5.90
C VAL A 158 -13.06 -3.20 -4.57
N THR A 159 -12.14 -2.26 -4.45
CA THR A 159 -11.20 -2.23 -3.35
C THR A 159 -11.04 -0.88 -2.70
N SER A 160 -10.60 -0.88 -1.45
CA SER A 160 -10.32 0.34 -0.70
C SER A 160 -9.22 0.15 0.32
N VAL A 161 -8.62 1.25 0.73
CA VAL A 161 -7.72 1.32 1.89
C VAL A 161 -8.26 2.35 2.87
N CYS A 162 -7.99 2.14 4.16
CA CYS A 162 -8.35 3.06 5.23
C CYS A 162 -9.86 3.31 5.27
N ASN A 163 -10.29 4.56 5.45
CA ASN A 163 -11.69 4.96 5.41
C ASN A 163 -12.24 5.17 3.99
N GLY A 164 -11.50 4.82 2.94
CA GLY A 164 -12.02 4.74 1.56
C GLY A 164 -13.18 3.74 1.42
N SER A 165 -13.27 2.75 2.32
CA SER A 165 -14.41 1.84 2.39
C SER A 165 -15.72 2.56 2.76
N LEU A 166 -15.68 3.70 3.47
CA LEU A 166 -16.87 4.51 3.73
C LEU A 166 -17.40 5.16 2.45
N VAL A 167 -16.51 5.60 1.54
CA VAL A 167 -16.90 6.12 0.23
C VAL A 167 -17.59 5.04 -0.59
N LEU A 168 -17.01 3.83 -0.64
CA LEU A 168 -17.65 2.69 -1.29
C LEU A 168 -19.00 2.33 -0.64
N ALA A 169 -19.08 2.32 0.69
CA ALA A 169 -20.32 2.02 1.40
C ALA A 169 -21.41 3.07 1.11
N ALA A 170 -21.05 4.35 0.99
CA ALA A 170 -21.95 5.44 0.62
C ALA A 170 -22.55 5.29 -0.80
N THR A 171 -21.88 4.58 -1.72
CA THR A 171 -22.47 4.20 -3.02
C THR A 171 -23.55 3.11 -2.92
N GLY A 172 -23.66 2.46 -1.75
CA GLY A 172 -24.53 1.32 -1.51
C GLY A 172 -23.99 -0.03 -2.00
N ILE A 173 -22.81 -0.09 -2.62
CA ILE A 173 -22.24 -1.34 -3.15
C ILE A 173 -21.81 -2.33 -2.07
N LEU A 174 -21.52 -1.85 -0.85
CA LEU A 174 -21.08 -2.69 0.27
C LEU A 174 -22.22 -3.12 1.21
N LYS A 175 -23.50 -2.92 0.85
CA LYS A 175 -24.63 -3.35 1.68
C LYS A 175 -24.60 -4.87 1.90
N GLY A 176 -24.55 -5.28 3.18
CA GLY A 176 -24.43 -6.67 3.61
C GLY A 176 -23.06 -7.31 3.40
N LYS A 177 -22.04 -6.54 2.99
CA LYS A 177 -20.69 -7.03 2.69
C LYS A 177 -19.72 -6.69 3.80
N ARG A 178 -18.74 -7.56 4.05
CA ARG A 178 -17.66 -7.31 5.01
C ARG A 178 -16.63 -6.38 4.40
N SER A 179 -16.12 -5.46 5.21
CA SER A 179 -15.04 -4.57 4.79
C SER A 179 -14.16 -4.13 5.97
N ALA A 180 -12.86 -4.05 5.72
CA ALA A 180 -11.92 -3.36 6.58
C ALA A 180 -12.13 -1.84 6.48
N CYS A 181 -11.67 -1.14 7.51
CA CYS A 181 -11.61 0.31 7.54
C CYS A 181 -10.44 0.73 8.43
N HIS A 182 -10.13 2.01 8.45
CA HIS A 182 -9.32 2.54 9.53
C HIS A 182 -10.02 2.34 10.89
N TRP A 183 -9.27 1.89 11.89
CA TRP A 183 -9.79 1.45 13.18
C TRP A 183 -10.70 2.50 13.86
N ALA A 184 -10.35 3.77 13.72
CA ALA A 184 -11.13 4.88 14.29
C ALA A 184 -12.54 5.05 13.70
N PHE A 185 -12.82 4.46 12.53
CA PHE A 185 -14.07 4.65 11.79
C PHE A 185 -14.76 3.33 11.40
N VAL A 186 -14.22 2.17 11.79
CA VAL A 186 -14.69 0.86 11.30
C VAL A 186 -16.16 0.59 11.61
N ASN A 187 -16.68 1.10 12.73
CA ASN A 187 -18.08 0.90 13.09
C ASN A 187 -19.03 1.84 12.34
N LYS A 188 -18.53 2.90 11.68
CA LYS A 188 -19.35 3.75 10.79
C LYS A 188 -19.81 3.02 9.53
N LEU A 189 -19.16 1.92 9.14
CA LEU A 189 -19.60 1.10 8.01
C LEU A 189 -21.04 0.59 8.18
N ALA A 190 -21.46 0.32 9.43
CA ALA A 190 -22.80 -0.16 9.75
C ALA A 190 -23.89 0.87 9.40
N GLU A 191 -23.58 2.17 9.44
CA GLU A 191 -24.51 3.25 9.08
C GLU A 191 -24.90 3.20 7.59
N TYR A 192 -24.04 2.59 6.76
CA TYR A 192 -24.26 2.37 5.33
C TYR A 192 -24.68 0.93 5.00
N GLY A 193 -24.92 0.10 6.02
CA GLY A 193 -25.31 -1.29 5.88
C GLY A 193 -24.16 -2.25 5.56
N ALA A 194 -22.91 -1.81 5.61
CA ALA A 194 -21.73 -2.66 5.49
C ALA A 194 -21.34 -3.25 6.86
N ILE A 195 -20.68 -4.42 6.84
CA ILE A 195 -20.22 -5.10 8.05
C ILE A 195 -18.75 -4.72 8.29
N GLY A 196 -18.50 -3.82 9.23
CA GLY A 196 -17.14 -3.43 9.62
C GLY A 196 -16.39 -4.58 10.29
N VAL A 197 -15.20 -4.91 9.77
CA VAL A 197 -14.33 -5.97 10.32
C VAL A 197 -12.99 -5.34 10.72
N PRO A 198 -12.56 -5.42 11.99
CA PRO A 198 -11.35 -4.78 12.51
C PRO A 198 -10.07 -5.59 12.19
N ASP A 199 -9.92 -5.96 10.92
CA ASP A 199 -8.76 -6.69 10.39
C ASP A 199 -7.97 -5.84 9.41
N ARG A 200 -6.68 -6.18 9.25
CA ARG A 200 -5.77 -5.46 8.36
C ARG A 200 -6.10 -5.66 6.88
N PHE A 201 -6.65 -6.83 6.54
CA PHE A 201 -7.13 -7.20 5.22
C PHE A 201 -8.44 -7.97 5.35
N VAL A 202 -9.44 -7.61 4.53
CA VAL A 202 -10.74 -8.29 4.47
C VAL A 202 -11.08 -8.56 3.01
N GLU A 203 -11.45 -9.81 2.74
CA GLU A 203 -11.99 -10.26 1.45
C GLU A 203 -13.44 -10.75 1.65
N ASP A 204 -14.33 -10.36 0.73
CA ASP A 204 -15.73 -10.77 0.69
C ASP A 204 -16.14 -11.08 -0.76
N ASP A 205 -17.23 -11.84 -0.91
CA ASP A 205 -17.85 -12.18 -2.20
C ASP A 205 -16.87 -12.75 -3.23
N ASN A 206 -16.14 -13.79 -2.81
CA ASN A 206 -15.13 -14.50 -3.62
C ASN A 206 -14.04 -13.58 -4.19
N GLY A 207 -13.71 -12.48 -3.50
CA GLY A 207 -12.70 -11.55 -3.96
C GLY A 207 -13.22 -10.36 -4.75
N ARG A 208 -14.54 -10.25 -4.96
CA ARG A 208 -15.11 -9.04 -5.56
C ARG A 208 -14.84 -7.83 -4.68
N PHE A 209 -14.92 -7.95 -3.36
CA PHE A 209 -14.63 -6.88 -2.43
C PHE A 209 -13.37 -7.21 -1.62
N MET A 210 -12.37 -6.35 -1.69
CA MET A 210 -11.14 -6.49 -0.90
C MET A 210 -10.77 -5.16 -0.29
N SER A 211 -10.44 -5.14 0.99
CA SER A 211 -10.15 -3.87 1.69
C SER A 211 -8.98 -4.00 2.66
N GLY A 212 -8.15 -2.97 2.68
CA GLY A 212 -7.11 -2.76 3.67
C GLY A 212 -7.61 -1.88 4.82
N GLY A 213 -7.09 -2.12 6.02
CA GLY A 213 -7.32 -1.27 7.20
C GLY A 213 -6.66 0.11 7.07
N GLY A 214 -6.25 0.70 8.20
CA GLY A 214 -5.68 2.05 8.21
C GLY A 214 -4.36 2.20 7.45
N VAL A 215 -4.29 3.20 6.58
CA VAL A 215 -3.10 3.79 5.96
C VAL A 215 -2.06 2.79 5.44
N THR A 216 -1.11 2.38 6.29
CA THR A 216 -0.01 1.47 5.93
C THR A 216 -0.50 0.06 5.59
N ALA A 217 -1.72 -0.30 6.00
CA ALA A 217 -2.36 -1.55 5.58
C ALA A 217 -2.47 -1.67 4.06
N GLY A 218 -2.42 -0.55 3.31
CA GLY A 218 -2.43 -0.56 1.84
C GLY A 218 -1.29 -1.38 1.22
N ILE A 219 -0.10 -1.43 1.83
CA ILE A 219 1.01 -2.22 1.28
C ILE A 219 0.73 -3.72 1.43
N ASP A 220 0.34 -4.17 2.62
CA ASP A 220 -0.01 -5.58 2.88
C ASP A 220 -1.24 -6.02 2.08
N PHE A 221 -2.25 -5.17 2.01
CA PHE A 221 -3.43 -5.36 1.17
C PHE A 221 -3.03 -5.58 -0.29
N ALA A 222 -2.15 -4.72 -0.83
CA ALA A 222 -1.76 -4.81 -2.23
C ALA A 222 -0.91 -6.05 -2.52
N LEU A 223 -0.07 -6.51 -1.58
CA LEU A 223 0.64 -7.78 -1.70
C LEU A 223 -0.33 -8.98 -1.71
N ARG A 224 -1.40 -8.95 -0.91
CA ARG A 224 -2.46 -9.96 -0.94
C ARG A 224 -3.22 -9.95 -2.27
N VAL A 225 -3.58 -8.76 -2.77
CA VAL A 225 -4.19 -8.59 -4.10
C VAL A 225 -3.26 -9.08 -5.20
N ALA A 226 -1.97 -8.73 -5.15
CA ALA A 226 -0.96 -9.20 -6.08
C ALA A 226 -0.89 -10.73 -6.14
N SER A 227 -0.88 -11.39 -4.97
CA SER A 227 -0.87 -12.85 -4.87
C SER A 227 -2.12 -13.47 -5.50
N LYS A 228 -3.29 -12.87 -5.28
CA LYS A 228 -4.56 -13.32 -5.87
C LYS A 228 -4.58 -13.12 -7.39
N MET A 229 -4.13 -11.97 -7.88
CA MET A 229 -4.18 -11.61 -9.30
C MET A 229 -3.12 -12.34 -10.13
N ARG A 230 -1.88 -12.44 -9.64
CA ARG A 230 -0.70 -12.90 -10.38
C ARG A 230 0.04 -14.08 -9.74
N GLY A 231 -0.51 -14.65 -8.67
CA GLY A 231 0.08 -15.78 -7.97
C GLY A 231 1.09 -15.36 -6.92
N GLN A 232 1.41 -16.30 -6.02
CA GLN A 232 2.30 -16.05 -4.87
C GLN A 232 3.69 -15.59 -5.31
N GLN A 233 4.26 -16.20 -6.34
CA GLN A 233 5.59 -15.87 -6.83
C GLN A 233 5.72 -14.39 -7.25
N ALA A 234 4.69 -13.83 -7.91
CA ALA A 234 4.70 -12.42 -8.30
C ALA A 234 4.62 -11.47 -7.10
N ALA A 235 3.86 -11.85 -6.07
CA ALA A 235 3.78 -11.07 -4.83
C ALA A 235 5.11 -11.10 -4.04
N GLU A 236 5.72 -12.29 -3.89
CA GLU A 236 7.01 -12.46 -3.20
C GLU A 236 8.14 -11.74 -3.95
N PHE A 237 8.16 -11.83 -5.28
CA PHE A 237 9.09 -11.07 -6.11
C PHE A 237 8.95 -9.57 -5.84
N THR A 238 7.72 -9.04 -5.90
CA THR A 238 7.47 -7.63 -5.65
C THR A 238 7.89 -7.24 -4.23
N GLN A 239 7.54 -8.04 -3.22
CA GLN A 239 7.94 -7.82 -1.82
C GLN A 239 9.45 -7.70 -1.69
N LEU A 240 10.21 -8.60 -2.32
CA LEU A 240 11.67 -8.60 -2.27
C LEU A 240 12.28 -7.42 -3.04
N VAL A 241 11.75 -7.08 -4.22
CA VAL A 241 12.26 -5.98 -5.05
C VAL A 241 12.14 -4.62 -4.35
N ILE A 242 11.10 -4.43 -3.55
CA ILE A 242 10.92 -3.19 -2.78
C ILE A 242 11.51 -3.27 -1.36
N GLU A 243 12.13 -4.40 -1.00
CA GLU A 243 12.66 -4.65 0.33
C GLU A 243 11.62 -4.41 1.44
N TYR A 244 10.41 -4.93 1.26
CA TYR A 244 9.35 -4.81 2.26
C TYR A 244 9.56 -5.79 3.42
N ASP A 245 10.45 -5.38 4.33
CA ASP A 245 10.80 -6.02 5.60
C ASP A 245 10.61 -5.02 6.76
N PRO A 246 9.35 -4.74 7.15
CA PRO A 246 9.07 -3.68 8.12
C PRO A 246 9.54 -4.06 9.53
N ALA A 247 10.33 -3.18 10.15
CA ALA A 247 10.75 -3.28 11.55
C ALA A 247 10.30 -2.03 12.35
N PRO A 248 9.01 -1.91 12.75
CA PRO A 248 8.52 -0.74 13.46
C PRO A 248 9.25 -0.52 14.80
N PRO A 249 9.74 0.71 15.10
CA PRO A 249 10.47 0.98 16.34
C PRO A 249 9.57 1.05 17.59
N PHE A 250 8.24 1.01 17.42
CA PHE A 250 7.26 1.06 18.50
C PHE A 250 6.12 0.06 18.23
N HIS A 251 5.44 -0.37 19.29
CA HIS A 251 4.28 -1.27 19.22
C HIS A 251 2.97 -0.52 19.49
N SER A 252 2.74 0.56 18.74
CA SER A 252 1.56 1.43 18.90
C SER A 252 0.72 1.56 17.61
N GLY A 253 0.87 0.61 16.67
CA GLY A 253 0.22 0.66 15.36
C GLY A 253 -1.28 0.30 15.37
N HIS A 254 -1.80 -0.28 16.46
CA HIS A 254 -3.21 -0.62 16.62
C HIS A 254 -3.65 -0.33 18.07
N PRO A 255 -4.89 0.13 18.32
CA PRO A 255 -5.40 0.38 19.68
C PRO A 255 -5.45 -0.86 20.60
N ARG A 256 -5.19 -2.06 20.07
CA ARG A 256 -5.16 -3.31 20.85
C ARG A 256 -3.80 -3.51 21.54
N ASP A 257 -2.76 -2.91 20.97
CA ASP A 257 -1.37 -3.05 21.41
C ASP A 257 -0.82 -1.73 22.00
N ALA A 258 -1.37 -0.59 21.55
CA ALA A 258 -0.94 0.72 22.00
C ALA A 258 -1.23 0.95 23.50
N ARG A 259 -0.34 1.70 24.17
CA ARG A 259 -0.53 2.07 25.57
C ARG A 259 -1.82 2.88 25.76
N PRO A 260 -2.59 2.68 26.86
CA PRO A 260 -3.86 3.39 27.08
C PRO A 260 -3.76 4.91 27.00
N GLU A 261 -2.67 5.50 27.48
CA GLU A 261 -2.44 6.94 27.42
C GLU A 261 -2.30 7.46 25.98
N VAL A 262 -1.71 6.66 25.08
CA VAL A 262 -1.59 7.01 23.65
C VAL A 262 -2.96 6.93 22.97
N VAL A 263 -3.75 5.90 23.30
CA VAL A 263 -5.13 5.77 22.81
C VAL A 263 -5.97 6.97 23.26
N ALA A 264 -5.86 7.37 24.53
CA ALA A 264 -6.56 8.53 25.08
C ALA A 264 -6.14 9.86 24.41
N MET A 265 -4.86 10.01 24.06
CA MET A 265 -4.38 11.17 23.28
C MET A 265 -5.04 11.22 21.90
N VAL A 266 -5.10 10.08 21.19
CA VAL A 266 -5.78 10.02 19.88
C VAL A 266 -7.27 10.30 20.02
N ASP A 267 -7.94 9.75 21.04
CA ASP A 267 -9.36 10.01 21.30
C ASP A 267 -9.66 11.48 21.59
N LYS A 268 -8.71 12.23 22.15
CA LYS A 268 -8.86 13.67 22.38
C LYS A 268 -8.85 14.45 21.07
N GLU A 269 -7.94 14.11 20.17
CA GLU A 269 -7.83 14.75 18.84
C GLU A 269 -8.92 14.26 17.87
N LEU A 270 -9.36 13.00 18.05
CA LEU A 270 -10.33 12.33 17.20
C LEU A 270 -11.43 11.67 18.05
N PRO A 271 -12.38 12.46 18.60
CA PRO A 271 -13.40 11.97 19.52
C PRO A 271 -14.20 10.78 18.97
N GLY A 272 -14.17 9.66 19.71
CA GLY A 272 -14.87 8.42 19.36
C GLY A 272 -14.02 7.38 18.63
N ALA A 273 -12.73 7.64 18.39
CA ALA A 273 -11.83 6.73 17.69
C ALA A 273 -11.71 5.35 18.36
N SER A 274 -11.57 5.29 19.69
CA SER A 274 -11.50 4.05 20.47
C SER A 274 -12.76 3.19 20.35
N LYS A 275 -13.89 3.79 19.97
CA LYS A 275 -15.17 3.12 19.70
C LYS A 275 -15.37 2.82 18.21
N GLY A 276 -14.42 3.14 17.34
CA GLY A 276 -14.54 3.02 15.89
C GLY A 276 -15.60 3.93 15.27
N LEU A 277 -15.97 5.01 15.95
CA LEU A 277 -17.06 5.93 15.60
C LEU A 277 -16.60 7.39 15.55
N ALA A 278 -15.31 7.62 15.28
CA ALA A 278 -14.78 8.97 15.12
C ALA A 278 -15.54 9.75 14.05
N ARG A 279 -15.64 11.07 14.23
CA ARG A 279 -16.18 11.96 13.20
C ARG A 279 -15.17 12.16 12.09
N ILE A 280 -15.65 12.21 10.85
CA ILE A 280 -14.87 12.56 9.68
C ILE A 280 -15.71 13.45 8.76
N PRO A 281 -15.19 14.58 8.28
CA PRO A 281 -15.89 15.43 7.32
C PRO A 281 -16.39 14.64 6.10
N GLY A 282 -17.59 14.96 5.63
CA GLY A 282 -18.26 14.28 4.51
C GLY A 282 -19.05 13.02 4.87
N VAL A 283 -18.86 12.46 6.07
CA VAL A 283 -19.61 11.30 6.57
C VAL A 283 -20.63 11.75 7.62
N ARG A 284 -21.80 11.12 7.62
CA ARG A 284 -22.85 11.43 8.61
C ARG A 284 -22.53 10.91 10.00
#